data_AF-A0A6P2RRV7-F1
#
_entry.id   AF-A0A6P2RRV7-F1
#
_cell.length_a   1.000
_cell.length_b   1.000
_cell.length_c   1.000
_cell.angle_alpha   90.00
_cell.angle_beta   90.00
_cell.angle_gamma   90.00
#
_symmetry.space_group_name_H-M   'P 1'
#
loop_
_entity.id
_entity.type
_entity.pdbx_description
1 polymer ?
#
loop_
_entity_poly.entity_id
_entity_poly.type
_entity_poly.pdbx_seq_one_letter_code
_entity_poly.pdbx_strand_id
1 'polypeptide(L)'
;MGTVWEYQWEYTDLDSGQVKLYPFWLTKSEGFRSDRLTEGWGRCLAHTRRERVGPPEWREALKVKPYGTRPLPEFEPPMHGELVDLYRRERDQDVRRVILEVVRARRVMAEIEHLVAIVRREYGDGLVAMNLLRCLAQNERWRVGDFGDSKKGGKSGE
;
A
#
# COMPACT_ATOMS: atom_id res chain seq x y z
N MET A 1 24.75 -25.76 20.12
CA MET A 1 24.34 -24.52 19.44
C MET A 1 25.39 -24.23 18.38
N GLY A 2 25.00 -24.18 17.10
CA GLY A 2 25.97 -24.02 16.01
C GLY A 2 26.59 -22.62 16.01
N THR A 3 27.87 -22.54 15.68
CA THR A 3 28.59 -21.28 15.46
C THR A 3 27.85 -20.43 14.42
N VAL A 4 27.45 -19.22 14.81
CA VAL A 4 26.77 -18.27 13.92
C VAL A 4 27.82 -17.29 13.39
N TRP A 5 27.95 -17.22 12.07
CA TRP A 5 28.91 -16.32 11.41
C TRP A 5 28.23 -15.05 10.92
N GLU A 6 28.77 -13.91 11.30
CA GLU A 6 28.38 -12.60 10.79
C GLU A 6 29.43 -12.05 9.82
N TYR A 7 28.97 -11.17 8.95
CA TYR A 7 29.76 -10.50 7.94
C TYR A 7 29.52 -9.00 7.98
N GLN A 8 30.51 -8.23 7.52
CA GLN A 8 30.30 -6.84 7.20
C GLN A 8 29.55 -6.71 5.86
N TRP A 9 28.74 -5.67 5.75
CA TRP A 9 27.97 -5.37 4.55
C TRP A 9 28.28 -3.97 4.09
N GLU A 10 28.33 -3.77 2.78
CA GLU A 10 28.31 -2.45 2.17
C GLU A 10 26.98 -2.25 1.44
N TYR A 11 26.51 -1.01 1.38
CA TYR A 11 25.29 -0.65 0.65
C TYR A 11 25.47 0.68 -0.05
N THR A 12 24.80 0.84 -1.20
CA THR A 12 24.67 2.16 -1.82
C THR A 12 23.59 2.97 -1.10
N ASP A 13 23.99 4.09 -0.52
CA ASP A 13 23.10 5.04 0.13
C ASP A 13 22.30 5.80 -0.94
N LEU A 14 20.97 5.67 -0.93
CA LEU A 14 20.11 6.22 -1.99
C LEU A 14 20.07 7.76 -2.00
N ASP A 15 20.29 8.39 -0.86
CA ASP A 15 20.26 9.86 -0.74
C ASP A 15 21.55 10.51 -1.27
N SER A 16 22.70 9.86 -1.07
CA SER A 16 24.02 10.40 -1.45
C SER A 16 24.67 9.68 -2.65
N GLY A 17 24.15 8.53 -3.07
CA GLY A 17 24.73 7.66 -4.10
C GLY A 17 26.04 6.98 -3.71
N GLN A 18 26.51 7.15 -2.46
CA GLN A 18 27.81 6.64 -2.02
C GLN A 18 27.70 5.22 -1.45
N VAL A 19 28.75 4.43 -1.66
CA VAL A 19 28.88 3.12 -0.99
C VAL A 19 29.31 3.35 0.46
N LYS A 20 28.48 2.89 1.41
CA LYS A 20 28.72 2.99 2.85
C LYS A 20 28.71 1.61 3.49
N LEU A 21 29.44 1.46 4.59
CA LEU A 21 29.38 0.25 5.39
C LEU A 21 28.11 0.24 6.25
N TYR A 22 27.46 -0.91 6.31
CA TYR A 22 26.35 -1.12 7.21
C TYR A 22 26.86 -1.09 8.66
N PRO A 23 26.17 -0.38 9.57
CA PRO A 23 26.68 -0.15 10.92
C PRO A 23 26.73 -1.40 11.80
N PHE A 24 26.05 -2.48 11.39
CA PHE A 24 25.99 -3.74 12.14
C PHE A 24 26.56 -4.88 11.31
N TRP A 25 27.18 -5.84 11.97
CA TRP A 25 27.53 -7.10 11.32
C TRP A 25 26.31 -8.01 11.30
N LEU A 26 26.04 -8.61 10.15
CA LEU A 26 24.84 -9.40 9.92
C LEU A 26 25.21 -10.78 9.40
N THR A 27 24.44 -11.78 9.80
CA THR A 27 24.43 -13.06 9.08
C THR A 27 23.90 -12.86 7.67
N LYS A 28 24.19 -13.80 6.75
CA LYS A 28 23.62 -13.78 5.40
C LYS A 28 22.10 -13.62 5.42
N SER A 29 21.42 -14.41 6.25
CA SER A 29 19.96 -14.39 6.36
C SER A 29 19.39 -13.10 6.97
N GLU A 30 20.15 -12.36 7.77
CA GLU A 30 19.72 -11.04 8.27
C GLU A 30 19.98 -9.93 7.26
N GLY A 31 21.12 -9.98 6.55
CA GLY A 31 21.40 -9.08 5.43
C GLY A 31 20.30 -9.15 4.37
N PHE A 32 19.92 -10.36 3.97
CA PHE A 32 18.80 -10.60 3.04
C PHE A 32 17.41 -10.26 3.58
N ARG A 33 17.27 -9.81 4.83
CA ARG A 33 15.99 -9.34 5.39
C ARG A 33 15.99 -7.86 5.74
N SER A 34 17.13 -7.19 5.58
CA SER A 34 17.22 -5.75 5.78
C SER A 34 16.72 -5.04 4.53
N ASP A 35 15.69 -4.22 4.71
CA ASP A 35 15.20 -3.22 3.76
C ASP A 35 16.31 -2.47 3.00
N ARG A 36 17.38 -2.06 3.70
CA ARG A 36 18.52 -1.33 3.10
C ARG A 36 19.45 -2.19 2.24
N LEU A 37 19.37 -3.51 2.35
CA LEU A 37 20.28 -4.47 1.69
C LEU A 37 19.56 -5.37 0.68
N THR A 38 18.23 -5.47 0.74
CA THR A 38 17.42 -6.47 0.00
C THR A 38 17.22 -6.20 -1.49
N GLU A 39 17.45 -4.98 -1.97
CA GLU A 39 17.12 -4.58 -3.36
C GLU A 39 18.35 -4.53 -4.30
N GLY A 40 19.35 -5.37 -4.07
CA GLY A 40 20.55 -5.45 -4.93
C GLY A 40 21.60 -4.37 -4.67
N TRP A 41 21.30 -3.43 -3.78
CA TRP A 41 22.23 -2.38 -3.33
C TRP A 41 23.21 -2.86 -2.25
N GLY A 42 22.93 -3.99 -1.60
CA GLY A 42 23.73 -4.55 -0.52
C GLY A 42 24.72 -5.62 -1.00
N ARG A 43 25.98 -5.51 -0.60
CA ARG A 43 27.01 -6.54 -0.85
C ARG A 43 27.60 -7.05 0.45
N CYS A 44 27.60 -8.37 0.59
CA CYS A 44 28.25 -9.07 1.69
C CYS A 44 29.77 -9.12 1.47
N LEU A 45 30.54 -8.64 2.43
CA LEU A 45 32.00 -8.75 2.44
C LEU A 45 32.40 -10.09 3.05
N ALA A 46 32.37 -11.15 2.24
CA ALA A 46 32.58 -12.53 2.72
C ALA A 46 33.95 -12.77 3.40
N HIS A 47 34.96 -11.93 3.09
CA HIS A 47 36.29 -11.98 3.70
C HIS A 47 36.32 -11.43 5.12
N THR A 48 35.36 -10.58 5.49
CA THR A 48 35.14 -10.12 6.87
C THR A 48 34.16 -11.07 7.54
N ARG A 49 34.66 -12.19 8.11
CA ARG A 49 33.82 -13.11 8.90
C ARG A 49 34.21 -13.04 10.37
N ARG A 50 33.20 -13.01 11.26
CA ARG A 50 33.42 -13.15 12.70
C ARG A 50 32.37 -14.07 13.32
N GLU A 51 32.74 -14.73 14.40
CA GLU A 51 31.79 -15.51 15.20
C GLU A 51 30.93 -14.56 16.02
N ARG A 52 29.60 -14.76 15.97
CA ARG A 52 28.65 -14.01 16.80
C ARG A 52 28.71 -14.52 18.23
N VAL A 53 29.04 -13.61 19.14
CA VAL A 53 28.94 -13.85 20.58
C VAL A 53 27.71 -13.14 21.12
N GLY A 54 26.67 -13.91 21.49
CA GLY A 54 25.46 -13.37 22.08
C GLY A 54 24.38 -12.94 21.08
N PRO A 55 23.41 -12.10 21.50
CA PRO A 55 22.32 -11.65 20.65
C PRO A 55 22.82 -10.69 19.54
N PRO A 56 22.08 -10.56 18.43
CA PRO A 56 22.45 -9.65 17.35
C PRO A 56 22.49 -8.19 17.83
N GLU A 57 23.60 -7.49 17.58
CA GLU A 57 23.84 -6.10 17.99
C GLU A 57 22.72 -5.14 17.51
N TRP A 58 22.25 -5.32 16.28
CA TRP A 58 21.21 -4.48 15.69
C TRP A 58 19.89 -4.54 16.48
N ARG A 59 19.60 -5.64 17.18
CA ARG A 59 18.33 -5.81 17.92
C ARG A 59 18.26 -4.90 19.14
N GLU A 60 19.39 -4.66 19.81
CA GLU A 60 19.44 -3.74 20.94
C GLU A 60 19.60 -2.30 20.46
N ALA A 61 20.45 -2.07 19.46
CA ALA A 61 20.69 -0.73 18.90
C ALA A 61 19.46 -0.14 18.19
N LEU A 62 18.69 -0.97 17.49
CA LEU A 62 17.43 -0.60 16.84
C LEU A 62 16.21 -0.98 17.70
N LYS A 63 16.39 -1.18 19.01
CA LYS A 63 15.28 -1.29 19.94
C LYS A 63 14.58 0.06 20.03
N VAL A 64 13.77 0.36 19.03
CA VAL A 64 12.94 1.56 18.98
C VAL A 64 12.06 1.50 20.23
N LYS A 65 12.29 2.41 21.19
CA LYS A 65 11.26 2.75 22.18
C LYS A 65 10.01 3.01 21.35
N PRO A 66 8.85 2.35 21.59
CA PRO A 66 7.67 2.55 20.79
C PRO A 66 7.27 4.02 20.90
N TYR A 67 7.77 4.84 19.98
CA TYR A 67 7.26 6.17 19.75
C TYR A 67 5.89 5.92 19.20
N GLY A 68 4.88 6.28 20.00
CA GLY A 68 3.49 6.03 19.71
C GLY A 68 3.15 6.41 18.29
N THR A 69 3.19 5.42 17.40
CA THR A 69 2.51 5.44 16.12
C THR A 69 1.05 5.54 16.51
N ARG A 70 0.56 6.78 16.60
CA ARG A 70 -0.86 7.01 16.47
C ARG A 70 -1.21 6.33 15.14
N PRO A 71 -2.11 5.34 15.13
CA PRO A 71 -2.58 4.80 13.87
C PRO A 71 -3.03 5.99 13.02
N LEU A 72 -2.65 6.00 11.75
CA LEU A 72 -3.21 6.99 10.83
C LEU A 72 -4.73 6.95 10.98
N PRO A 73 -5.40 8.11 11.02
CA PRO A 73 -6.85 8.13 11.09
C PRO A 73 -7.40 7.26 9.96
N GLU A 74 -8.52 6.59 10.23
CA GLU A 74 -9.19 5.78 9.23
C GLU A 74 -9.54 6.69 8.04
N PHE A 75 -9.11 6.30 6.84
CA PHE A 75 -9.33 7.09 5.65
C PHE A 75 -10.79 6.91 5.22
N GLU A 76 -11.61 7.92 5.49
CA GLU A 76 -12.97 8.01 4.96
C GLU A 76 -12.91 8.65 3.56
N PRO A 77 -13.25 7.90 2.49
CA PRO A 77 -13.23 8.45 1.14
C PRO A 77 -14.33 9.50 0.98
N PRO A 78 -14.05 10.66 0.36
CA PRO A 78 -15.02 11.74 0.25
C PRO A 78 -16.19 11.33 -0.66
N MET A 79 -17.41 11.70 -0.30
CA MET A 79 -18.61 11.49 -1.11
C MET A 79 -18.61 12.37 -2.36
N HIS A 80 -19.44 12.02 -3.35
CA HIS A 80 -19.54 12.81 -4.59
C HIS A 80 -19.94 14.27 -4.32
N GLY A 81 -20.90 14.51 -3.41
CA GLY A 81 -21.31 15.86 -3.02
C GLY A 81 -20.17 16.66 -2.40
N GLU A 82 -19.38 16.03 -1.54
CA GLU A 82 -18.22 16.68 -0.89
C GLU A 82 -17.14 17.05 -1.90
N LEU A 83 -16.91 16.22 -2.91
CA LEU A 83 -16.00 16.54 -4.02
C LEU A 83 -16.51 17.73 -4.85
N VAL A 84 -17.82 17.82 -5.10
CA VAL A 84 -18.44 18.95 -5.80
C VAL A 84 -18.31 20.24 -4.99
N ASP A 85 -18.56 20.18 -3.69
CA ASP A 85 -18.44 21.34 -2.81
C ASP A 85 -16.98 21.78 -2.66
N LEU A 86 -16.05 20.83 -2.56
CA LEU A 86 -14.61 21.10 -2.56
C LEU A 86 -14.17 21.76 -3.87
N TYR A 87 -14.64 21.27 -5.02
CA TYR A 87 -14.35 21.86 -6.34
C TYR A 87 -14.84 23.31 -6.45
N ARG A 88 -16.02 23.61 -5.90
CA ARG A 88 -16.60 24.96 -5.88
C ARG A 88 -15.82 25.91 -4.99
N ARG A 89 -15.37 25.44 -3.83
CA ARG A 89 -14.61 26.23 -2.84
C ARG A 89 -13.18 26.51 -3.29
N GLU A 90 -12.52 25.50 -3.83
CA GLU A 90 -11.10 25.58 -4.17
C GLU A 90 -10.88 26.46 -5.41
N ARG A 91 -9.80 27.25 -5.43
CA ARG A 91 -9.44 28.13 -6.56
C ARG A 91 -8.23 27.63 -7.32
N ASP A 92 -7.40 26.79 -6.70
CA ASP A 92 -6.27 26.14 -7.35
C ASP A 92 -6.74 25.19 -8.47
N GLN A 93 -6.17 25.37 -9.66
CA GLN A 93 -6.50 24.59 -10.85
C GLN A 93 -5.98 23.16 -10.77
N ASP A 94 -4.83 22.93 -10.13
CA ASP A 94 -4.25 21.60 -10.00
C ASP A 94 -5.09 20.75 -9.05
N VAL A 95 -5.54 21.34 -7.94
CA VAL A 95 -6.44 20.67 -6.99
C VAL A 95 -7.79 20.34 -7.66
N ARG A 96 -8.35 21.28 -8.43
CA ARG A 96 -9.57 21.04 -9.21
C ARG A 96 -9.41 19.91 -10.21
N ARG A 97 -8.26 19.83 -10.88
CA ARG A 97 -7.95 18.75 -11.82
C ARG A 97 -7.90 17.40 -11.13
N VAL A 98 -7.27 17.31 -9.97
CA VAL A 98 -7.25 16.08 -9.16
C VAL A 98 -8.66 15.66 -8.75
N ILE A 99 -9.49 16.59 -8.29
CA ILE A 99 -10.89 16.30 -7.92
C ILE A 99 -11.67 15.73 -9.12
N LEU A 100 -11.51 16.34 -10.30
CA LEU A 100 -12.17 15.87 -11.52
C LEU A 100 -11.65 14.48 -11.94
N GLU A 101 -10.35 14.21 -11.79
CA GLU A 101 -9.79 12.90 -12.10
C GLU A 101 -10.34 11.81 -11.16
N VAL A 102 -10.50 12.12 -9.87
CA VAL A 102 -11.17 11.22 -8.91
C VAL A 102 -12.61 10.94 -9.33
N VAL A 103 -13.38 11.97 -9.71
CA VAL A 103 -14.76 11.81 -10.19
C VAL A 103 -14.81 10.96 -11.47
N ARG A 104 -13.89 11.19 -12.40
CA ARG A 104 -13.77 10.41 -13.64
C ARG A 104 -13.46 8.94 -13.35
N ALA A 105 -12.48 8.66 -12.48
CA ALA A 105 -12.10 7.31 -12.11
C ALA A 105 -13.29 6.52 -11.53
N ARG A 106 -14.08 7.15 -10.64
CA ARG A 106 -15.29 6.52 -10.08
C ARG A 106 -16.33 6.16 -11.14
N ARG A 107 -16.51 6.99 -12.18
CA ARG A 107 -17.42 6.69 -13.29
C ARG A 107 -16.95 5.50 -14.11
N VAL A 108 -15.66 5.46 -14.43
CA VAL A 108 -15.06 4.34 -15.17
C VAL A 108 -15.21 3.04 -14.39
N MET A 109 -15.01 3.07 -13.07
CA MET A 109 -15.19 1.88 -12.22
C MET A 109 -16.65 1.41 -12.20
N ALA A 110 -17.63 2.32 -12.15
CA ALA A 110 -19.05 1.96 -12.26
C ALA A 110 -19.38 1.33 -13.63
N GLU A 111 -18.76 1.80 -14.72
CA GLU A 111 -18.92 1.21 -16.05
C GLU A 111 -18.30 -0.19 -16.12
N ILE A 112 -17.11 -0.39 -15.52
CA ILE A 112 -16.49 -1.71 -15.37
C ILE A 112 -17.43 -2.65 -14.60
N GLU A 113 -17.99 -2.22 -13.47
CA GLU A 113 -18.97 -3.00 -12.70
C GLU A 113 -20.18 -3.42 -13.54
N HIS A 114 -20.70 -2.50 -14.36
CA HIS A 114 -21.80 -2.80 -15.26
C HIS A 114 -21.41 -3.86 -16.28
N LEU A 115 -20.24 -3.73 -16.91
CA LEU A 115 -19.72 -4.72 -17.86
C LEU A 115 -19.47 -6.08 -17.20
N VAL A 116 -18.95 -6.10 -15.96
CA VAL A 116 -18.81 -7.34 -15.17
C VAL A 116 -20.17 -8.03 -15.01
N ALA A 117 -21.21 -7.27 -14.68
CA ALA A 117 -22.55 -7.83 -14.49
C ALA A 117 -23.11 -8.44 -15.79
N ILE A 118 -22.89 -7.79 -16.94
CA ILE A 118 -23.27 -8.33 -18.25
C ILE A 118 -22.51 -9.64 -18.53
N VAL A 119 -21.18 -9.64 -18.43
CA VAL A 119 -20.36 -10.83 -18.71
C VAL A 119 -20.74 -11.98 -17.79
N ARG A 120 -21.01 -11.70 -16.50
CA ARG A 120 -21.46 -12.72 -15.55
C ARG A 120 -22.80 -13.33 -15.94
N ARG A 121 -23.73 -12.52 -16.43
CA ARG A 121 -25.04 -12.98 -16.91
C ARG A 121 -24.91 -13.89 -18.13
N GLU A 122 -24.01 -13.55 -19.06
CA GLU A 122 -23.83 -14.26 -20.33
C GLU A 122 -22.99 -15.54 -20.19
N TYR A 123 -21.94 -15.53 -19.37
CA TYR A 123 -20.93 -16.61 -19.31
C TYR A 123 -20.83 -17.34 -17.96
N GLY A 124 -21.55 -16.88 -16.93
CA GLY A 124 -21.52 -17.47 -15.59
C GLY A 124 -20.22 -17.22 -14.82
N ASP A 125 -20.06 -17.92 -13.69
CA ASP A 125 -18.96 -17.72 -12.72
C ASP A 125 -17.71 -18.58 -12.96
N GLY A 126 -17.68 -19.37 -14.05
CA GLY A 126 -16.62 -20.36 -14.31
C GLY A 126 -15.28 -19.76 -14.76
N LEU A 127 -15.25 -18.49 -15.17
CA LEU A 127 -14.03 -17.80 -15.58
C LEU A 127 -13.28 -17.25 -14.36
N VAL A 128 -12.05 -17.71 -14.13
CA VAL A 128 -11.15 -17.19 -13.07
C VAL A 128 -10.98 -15.67 -13.17
N ALA A 129 -10.94 -15.14 -14.40
CA ALA A 129 -10.90 -13.70 -14.65
C ALA A 129 -12.10 -12.95 -14.05
N MET A 130 -13.30 -13.54 -14.07
CA MET A 130 -14.51 -12.93 -13.49
C MET A 130 -14.47 -12.86 -11.97
N ASN A 131 -13.84 -13.85 -11.32
CA ASN A 131 -13.70 -13.84 -9.86
C ASN A 131 -12.68 -12.79 -9.39
N LEU A 132 -11.58 -12.60 -10.13
CA LEU A 132 -10.62 -11.51 -9.88
C LEU A 132 -11.24 -10.13 -10.11
N LEU A 133 -12.00 -9.99 -11.20
CA LEU A 133 -12.72 -8.76 -11.53
C LEU A 133 -13.75 -8.43 -10.44
N ARG A 134 -14.46 -9.43 -9.90
CA ARG A 134 -15.38 -9.29 -8.77
C ARG A 134 -14.69 -8.77 -7.50
N CYS A 135 -13.51 -9.30 -7.16
CA CYS A 135 -12.75 -8.83 -5.99
C CYS A 135 -12.31 -7.37 -6.16
N LEU A 136 -11.82 -7.00 -7.34
CA LEU A 136 -11.40 -5.63 -7.65
C LEU A 136 -12.58 -4.65 -7.62
N ALA A 137 -13.70 -5.01 -8.25
CA ALA A 137 -14.94 -4.23 -8.22
C ALA A 137 -15.48 -4.07 -6.79
N GLN A 138 -15.51 -5.16 -6.01
CA GLN A 138 -15.97 -5.10 -4.62
C GLN A 138 -15.10 -4.16 -3.79
N ASN A 139 -13.77 -4.30 -3.88
CA ASN A 139 -12.82 -3.42 -3.18
C ASN A 139 -13.00 -1.95 -3.57
N GLU A 140 -13.36 -1.67 -4.81
CA GLU A 140 -13.65 -0.30 -5.24
C GLU A 140 -15.01 0.20 -4.75
N ARG A 141 -16.04 -0.66 -4.71
CA ARG A 141 -17.34 -0.35 -4.09
C ARG A 141 -17.19 0.12 -2.65
N TRP A 142 -16.35 -0.57 -1.87
CA TRP A 142 -16.01 -0.17 -0.50
C TRP A 142 -15.34 1.22 -0.43
N ARG A 143 -14.64 1.64 -1.50
CA ARG A 143 -13.99 2.95 -1.61
C ARG A 143 -14.90 4.06 -2.14
N VAL A 144 -15.96 3.71 -2.86
CA VAL A 144 -16.89 4.69 -3.46
C VAL A 144 -17.98 5.10 -2.47
N GLY A 145 -18.23 4.29 -1.43
CA GLY A 145 -19.34 4.48 -0.51
C GLY A 145 -20.65 4.03 -1.15
N ASP A 146 -21.44 3.26 -0.41
CA ASP A 146 -22.68 2.65 -0.87
C ASP A 146 -23.60 3.69 -1.55
N PHE A 147 -23.93 3.50 -2.83
CA PHE A 147 -24.97 4.28 -3.50
C PHE A 147 -26.32 3.80 -2.96
N GLY A 148 -26.63 4.24 -1.73
CA GLY A 148 -27.93 4.05 -1.11
C GLY A 148 -29.00 4.65 -2.01
N ASP A 149 -29.71 3.75 -2.70
CA ASP A 149 -30.92 3.96 -3.47
C ASP A 149 -31.92 4.71 -2.59
N SER A 150 -31.92 6.03 -2.67
CA SER A 150 -32.90 6.89 -2.01
C SER A 150 -34.17 6.89 -2.86
N LYS A 151 -34.80 5.72 -2.98
CA LYS A 151 -36.20 5.64 -3.38
C LYS A 151 -37.05 6.24 -2.27
N LYS A 152 -37.43 7.49 -2.52
CA LYS A 152 -38.47 8.25 -1.82
C LYS A 152 -39.65 7.34 -1.47
N GLY A 153 -39.97 7.28 -0.19
CA GLY A 153 -41.30 6.90 0.27
C GLY A 153 -42.34 7.85 -0.33
N GLY A 154 -43.13 7.34 -1.25
CA GLY A 154 -44.41 7.96 -1.63
C GLY A 154 -45.44 7.55 -0.60
N LYS A 155 -45.91 8.52 0.21
CA LYS A 155 -47.15 8.40 0.97
C LYS A 155 -48.29 8.14 -0.02
N SER A 156 -48.91 6.97 0.08
CA SER A 156 -50.29 6.79 -0.38
C SER A 156 -51.20 7.29 0.74
N GLY A 157 -51.86 8.40 0.48
CA GLY A 157 -52.90 8.95 1.32
C GLY A 157 -53.96 9.55 0.42
N GLU A 158 -54.95 8.74 0.08
CA GLU A 158 -56.37 9.07 -0.10
C GLU A 158 -57.16 7.76 -0.01
#